data_AF-A0A3A4QQB9-F1
#
_entry.id   AF-A0A3A4QQB9-F1
#
_cell.length_a   1.000
_cell.length_b   1.000
_cell.length_c   1.000
_cell.angle_alpha   90.00
_cell.angle_beta   90.00
_cell.angle_gamma   90.00
#
_symmetry.space_group_name_H-M   'P 1'
#
loop_
_entity.id
_entity.type
_entity.pdbx_description
1 polymer ?
#
loop_
_entity_poly.entity_id
_entity_poly.type
_entity_poly.pdbx_seq_one_letter_code
_entity_poly.pdbx_strand_id
1 'polypeptide(L)'
;MDTDNTIRRLKTVEGHLRGVIRMVEQDAYCIDVIRQIQAIEGALNKVSSRILEDHLNSCVITAIQGNDKKERERVLKEITEVFEMSTKV
;
A
#
# COMPACT_ATOMS: atom_id res chain seq x y z
N MET A 1 -6.80 10.77 5.63
CA MET A 1 -6.86 9.34 5.25
C MET A 1 -8.22 8.78 5.61
N ASP A 2 -8.90 8.11 4.67
CA ASP A 2 -10.13 7.36 4.95
C ASP A 2 -9.80 6.03 5.64
N THR A 3 -9.73 6.08 6.97
CA THR A 3 -9.28 4.97 7.83
C THR A 3 -10.18 3.74 7.72
N ASP A 4 -11.50 3.92 7.74
CA ASP A 4 -12.45 2.80 7.77
C ASP A 4 -12.42 1.98 6.47
N ASN A 5 -12.38 2.66 5.32
CA ASN A 5 -12.28 1.97 4.04
C ASN A 5 -10.93 1.28 3.86
N THR A 6 -9.85 1.91 4.31
CA THR A 6 -8.49 1.35 4.27
C THR A 6 -8.42 0.08 5.11
N ILE A 7 -8.91 0.10 6.35
CA ILE A 7 -8.98 -1.07 7.23
C ILE A 7 -9.83 -2.17 6.59
N ARG A 8 -10.98 -1.84 6.02
CA ARG A 8 -11.85 -2.83 5.35
C ARG A 8 -11.11 -3.56 4.22
N ARG A 9 -10.36 -2.83 3.38
CA ARG A 9 -9.56 -3.42 2.28
C ARG A 9 -8.43 -4.28 2.81
N LEU A 10 -7.72 -3.83 3.84
CA LEU A 10 -6.66 -4.62 4.48
C LEU A 10 -7.21 -5.92 5.08
N LYS A 11 -8.39 -5.90 5.72
CA LYS A 11 -9.07 -7.12 6.20
C LYS A 11 -9.45 -8.08 5.08
N THR A 12 -9.86 -7.57 3.92
CA THR A 12 -10.10 -8.40 2.73
C THR A 12 -8.79 -9.08 2.27
N VAL A 13 -7.70 -8.33 2.18
CA VAL A 13 -6.38 -8.87 1.83
C VAL A 13 -5.92 -9.93 2.84
N GLU A 14 -6.09 -9.68 4.13
CA GLU A 14 -5.80 -10.64 5.19
C GLU A 14 -6.58 -11.97 4.99
N GLY A 15 -7.86 -11.88 4.63
CA GLY A 15 -8.68 -13.05 4.31
C GLY A 15 -8.14 -13.85 3.11
N HIS A 16 -7.69 -13.16 2.06
CA HIS A 16 -7.03 -13.80 0.91
C HIS A 16 -5.71 -14.47 1.28
N LEU A 17 -4.88 -13.82 2.10
CA LEU A 17 -3.63 -14.38 2.59
C LEU A 17 -3.86 -15.65 3.42
N ARG A 18 -4.86 -15.66 4.31
CA ARG A 18 -5.28 -16.87 5.02
C ARG A 18 -5.74 -17.97 4.06
N GLY A 19 -6.33 -17.61 2.91
CA GLY A 19 -6.67 -18.54 1.84
C GLY A 19 -5.44 -19.18 1.21
N VAL A 20 -4.42 -18.37 0.87
CA VAL A 20 -3.14 -18.85 0.33
C VAL A 20 -2.45 -19.81 1.30
N ILE A 21 -2.43 -19.50 2.61
CA ILE A 21 -1.87 -20.40 3.63
C ILE A 21 -2.55 -21.78 3.56
N ARG A 22 -3.89 -21.82 3.53
CA ARG A 22 -4.64 -23.09 3.41
C ARG A 22 -4.34 -23.83 2.11
N MET A 23 -4.15 -23.11 1.00
CA MET A 23 -3.78 -23.75 -0.28
C MET A 23 -2.43 -24.46 -0.17
N VAL A 24 -1.45 -23.83 0.48
CA VAL A 24 -0.12 -24.44 0.71
C VAL A 24 -0.22 -25.63 1.67
N GLU A 25 -0.98 -25.52 2.76
CA GLU A 25 -1.22 -26.63 3.70
C GLU A 25 -1.89 -27.84 3.03
N GLN A 26 -2.66 -27.62 1.97
CA GLN A 26 -3.39 -28.64 1.22
C GLN A 26 -2.63 -29.13 -0.03
N ASP A 27 -1.36 -28.76 -0.19
CA ASP A 27 -0.52 -29.10 -1.34
C ASP A 27 -1.18 -28.74 -2.69
N ALA A 28 -1.85 -27.58 -2.73
CA ALA A 28 -2.52 -27.09 -3.92
C ALA A 28 -1.52 -26.78 -5.04
N TYR A 29 -1.99 -26.83 -6.29
CA TYR A 29 -1.16 -26.61 -7.46
C TYR A 29 -0.42 -25.26 -7.42
N CYS A 30 0.90 -25.30 -7.59
CA CYS A 30 1.78 -24.16 -7.37
C CYS A 30 1.41 -22.92 -8.18
N ILE A 31 0.92 -23.10 -9.43
CA ILE A 31 0.53 -21.97 -10.29
C ILE A 31 -0.69 -21.24 -9.73
N ASP A 32 -1.63 -21.95 -9.11
CA ASP A 32 -2.81 -21.32 -8.53
C ASP A 32 -2.46 -20.56 -7.24
N VAL A 33 -1.53 -21.09 -6.44
CA VAL A 33 -0.96 -20.37 -5.28
C VAL A 33 -0.29 -19.07 -5.74
N ILE A 34 0.55 -19.13 -6.77
CA ILE A 34 1.24 -17.94 -7.33
C ILE A 34 0.21 -16.91 -7.83
N ARG A 35 -0.83 -17.33 -8.54
CA ARG A 35 -1.90 -16.43 -9.00
C ARG A 35 -2.63 -15.73 -7.85
N GLN A 36 -2.89 -16.44 -6.76
CA GLN A 36 -3.50 -15.83 -5.57
C GLN A 36 -2.57 -14.83 -4.88
N ILE A 37 -1.27 -15.13 -4.82
CA ILE A 37 -0.26 -14.18 -4.31
C ILE A 37 -0.24 -12.91 -5.17
N GLN A 38 -0.21 -13.03 -6.50
CA GLN A 38 -0.25 -11.88 -7.40
C GLN A 38 -1.53 -11.04 -7.24
N ALA A 39 -2.68 -11.69 -6.99
CA ALA A 39 -3.92 -10.99 -6.69
C ALA A 39 -3.84 -10.19 -5.38
N ILE A 40 -3.19 -10.75 -4.34
CA ILE A 40 -2.92 -10.07 -3.06
C ILE A 40 -2.00 -8.88 -3.27
N GLU A 41 -0.89 -9.03 -4.00
CA GLU A 41 0.03 -7.93 -4.34
C GLU A 41 -0.70 -6.80 -5.06
N GLY A 42 -1.51 -7.12 -6.06
CA GLY A 42 -2.33 -6.13 -6.77
C GLY A 42 -3.33 -5.42 -5.86
N ALA A 43 -3.90 -6.11 -4.87
CA ALA A 43 -4.80 -5.50 -3.88
C ALA A 43 -4.04 -4.58 -2.90
N LEU A 44 -2.86 -5.00 -2.44
CA LEU A 44 -1.99 -4.19 -1.58
C LEU A 44 -1.50 -2.94 -2.30
N ASN A 45 -1.11 -3.04 -3.57
CA ASN A 45 -0.72 -1.91 -4.40
C ASN A 45 -1.84 -0.87 -4.48
N LYS A 46 -3.09 -1.30 -4.68
CA LYS A 46 -4.25 -0.39 -4.67
C LYS A 46 -4.46 0.30 -3.33
N VAL A 47 -4.24 -0.41 -2.22
CA VAL A 47 -4.32 0.20 -0.88
C VAL A 47 -3.21 1.22 -0.69
N SER A 48 -1.97 0.88 -1.04
CA SER A 48 -0.80 1.76 -0.96
C SER A 48 -1.00 3.04 -1.78
N SER A 49 -1.41 2.92 -3.04
CA SER A 49 -1.66 4.08 -3.92
C SER A 49 -2.73 5.01 -3.34
N ARG A 50 -3.79 4.48 -2.72
CA ARG A 50 -4.84 5.29 -2.11
C ARG A 50 -4.37 6.01 -0.85
N ILE A 51 -3.57 5.37 -0.01
CA ILE A 51 -2.95 6.02 1.16
C ILE A 51 -2.01 7.13 0.70
N LEU A 52 -1.22 6.88 -0.35
CA LEU A 52 -0.35 7.89 -0.93
C LEU A 52 -1.16 9.07 -1.48
N GLU A 53 -2.22 8.82 -2.24
CA GLU A 53 -3.12 9.88 -2.73
C GLU A 53 -3.70 10.72 -1.59
N ASP A 54 -4.15 10.10 -0.50
CA ASP A 54 -4.64 10.80 0.69
C ASP A 54 -3.53 11.65 1.34
N HIS A 55 -2.29 11.16 1.39
CA HIS A 55 -1.14 11.90 1.92
C HIS A 55 -0.80 13.10 1.03
N LEU A 56 -0.76 12.92 -0.30
CA LEU A 56 -0.54 13.98 -1.26
C LEU A 56 -1.59 15.09 -1.11
N ASN A 57 -2.88 14.73 -1.00
CA ASN A 57 -3.98 15.69 -0.89
C ASN A 57 -4.09 16.37 0.48
N SER A 58 -3.37 15.91 1.51
CA SER A 58 -3.42 16.49 2.85
C SER A 58 -2.08 17.10 3.27
N CYS A 59 -1.14 16.26 3.67
CA CYS A 59 0.16 16.68 4.21
C CYS A 59 0.96 17.50 3.21
N VAL A 60 1.02 17.07 1.95
CA VAL A 60 1.84 17.73 0.93
C VAL A 60 1.25 19.08 0.53
N ILE A 61 -0.05 19.13 0.23
CA ILE A 61 -0.73 20.40 -0.08
C ILE A 61 -0.57 21.38 1.08
N THR A 62 -0.77 20.93 2.32
CA THR A 62 -0.61 21.76 3.52
C THR A 62 0.82 22.28 3.67
N ALA A 63 1.82 21.41 3.50
CA ALA A 63 3.22 21.80 3.58
C ALA A 63 3.60 22.83 2.50
N ILE A 64 3.14 22.63 1.25
CA ILE A 64 3.42 23.54 0.13
C ILE A 64 2.76 24.90 0.32
N GLN A 65 1.55 24.95 0.86
CA GLN A 65 0.83 26.19 1.16
C GLN A 65 1.39 26.92 2.39
N GLY A 66 2.11 26.21 3.26
CA GLY A 66 2.77 26.78 4.44
C GLY A 66 4.05 27.55 4.10
N ASN A 67 4.48 28.38 5.07
CA ASN A 67 5.73 29.15 4.95
C ASN A 67 6.96 28.40 5.50
N ASP A 68 6.79 27.22 6.10
CA ASP A 68 7.90 26.43 6.65
C ASP A 68 8.63 25.68 5.53
N LYS A 69 9.88 26.09 5.27
CA LYS A 69 10.75 25.43 4.29
C LYS A 69 11.16 24.02 4.72
N LYS A 70 11.41 23.80 6.01
CA LYS A 70 11.86 22.49 6.52
C LYS A 70 10.76 21.45 6.40
N GLU A 71 9.52 21.85 6.67
CA GLU A 71 8.36 20.98 6.53
C GLU A 71 8.15 20.55 5.06
N ARG A 72 8.31 21.49 4.12
CA ARG A 72 8.26 21.18 2.68
C ARG A 72 9.33 20.18 2.27
N GLU A 73 10.58 20.40 2.70
CA GLU A 73 11.70 19.48 2.39
C GLU A 73 11.49 18.09 2.99
N ARG A 74 10.98 18.02 4.23
CA ARG A 74 10.68 16.75 4.92
C ARG A 74 9.65 15.94 4.14
N VAL A 75 8.50 16.53 3.82
CA VAL A 75 7.40 15.83 3.16
C VAL A 75 7.78 15.39 1.74
N LEU A 76 8.56 16.19 1.00
CA LEU A 76 9.07 15.77 -0.32
C LEU A 76 10.04 14.59 -0.24
N LYS A 77 10.88 14.56 0.81
CA LYS A 77 11.81 13.45 1.07
C LYS A 77 11.06 12.15 1.34
N GLU A 78 10.02 12.19 2.17
CA GLU A 78 9.17 11.03 2.49
C GLU A 78 8.57 10.40 1.23
N ILE A 79 8.05 11.21 0.30
CA ILE A 79 7.50 10.72 -0.97
C ILE A 79 8.59 10.04 -1.81
N THR A 80 9.77 10.67 -1.89
CA THR A 80 10.90 10.13 -2.66
C THR A 80 11.32 8.76 -2.13
N GLU A 81 11.42 8.61 -0.80
CA GLU A 81 11.76 7.34 -0.14
C GLU A 81 10.73 6.24 -0.44
N VAL A 82 9.43 6.56 -0.47
CA VAL A 82 8.37 5.61 -0.83
C VAL A 82 8.52 5.09 -2.27
N PHE A 83 8.87 5.96 -3.23
CA PHE A 83 9.08 5.55 -4.62
C PHE A 83 10.37 4.75 -4.83
N GLU A 84 11.44 5.06 -4.09
CA GLU A 84 12.67 4.26 -4.14
C GLU A 84 12.46 2.84 -3.64
N MET A 85 11.65 2.63 -2.59
CA MET A 85 11.31 1.29 -2.12
C MET A 85 10.48 0.52 -3.15
N SER A 86 9.54 1.19 -3.81
CA SER A 86 8.65 0.57 -4.81
C SER A 86 9.39 0.14 -6.09
N THR A 87 10.58 0.71 -6.35
CA THR A 87 11.40 0.42 -7.55
C THR A 87 12.47 -0.65 -7.29
N LYS A 88 12.69 -1.03 -6.01
CA LYS A 88 13.71 -2.02 -5.61
C LYS A 88 13.21 -3.47 -5.62
N VAL A 89 12.00 -3.73 -6.12
CA VAL A 89 11.40 -5.07 -6.23
C VAL A 89 11.52 -5.58 -7.65
#